data_AF-R7BLR9-F1
#
_entry.id   AF-R7BLR9-F1
#
_cell.length_a   1.000
_cell.length_b   1.000
_cell.length_c   1.000
_cell.angle_alpha   90.00
_cell.angle_beta   90.00
_cell.angle_gamma   90.00
#
_symmetry.space_group_name_H-M   'P 1'
#
loop_
_entity.id
_entity.type
_entity.pdbx_description
1 polymer ?
#
loop_
_entity_poly.entity_id
_entity_poly.type
_entity_poly.pdbx_seq_one_letter_code
_entity_poly.pdbx_strand_id
1 'polypeptide(L)'
;MSLSINTLFNSFGSSSANGSFTSGLYSSLSEYSTIRAGAYKKLLNSYYAKTDSSNKTSQSGTKYQVKNNSTVEKKQLTEVKDAADNLYSAASKLTDTSSSKSLFKNADSVTGEIASAVKKFVSNYNSLVEEAADTSNTKVTGKVSFMTNQTNAYKSSLEKVGITINDDKTLTVDDKKLASADVAGVKKLFNGSSSMAYQTFVRASAISSAAENAGNASGLYGSSGMYNNYYNSAYNWYL
;
A
#
# COMPACT_ATOMS: atom_id res chain seq x y z
N MET A 1 11.34 -29.11 37.85
CA MET A 1 10.39 -29.18 36.72
C MET A 1 10.73 -28.06 35.76
N SER A 2 11.55 -28.34 34.76
CA SER A 2 11.98 -27.37 33.74
C SER A 2 11.02 -27.38 32.56
N LEU A 3 10.65 -26.19 32.13
CA LEU A 3 9.80 -25.91 30.98
C LEU A 3 10.49 -26.30 29.67
N SER A 4 9.79 -27.11 28.88
CA SER A 4 10.21 -27.58 27.56
C SER A 4 10.16 -26.43 26.54
N ILE A 5 11.29 -26.17 25.88
CA ILE A 5 11.38 -25.29 24.71
C ILE A 5 11.03 -26.13 23.47
N ASN A 6 9.89 -25.83 22.84
CA ASN A 6 9.46 -26.43 21.58
C ASN A 6 10.44 -26.05 20.45
N THR A 7 11.23 -27.00 19.97
CA THR A 7 12.07 -26.85 18.77
C THR A 7 11.28 -27.20 17.50
N LEU A 8 11.31 -26.25 16.57
CA LEU A 8 10.42 -26.05 15.43
C LEU A 8 10.99 -26.64 14.13
N PHE A 9 11.67 -27.80 14.18
CA PHE A 9 12.29 -28.41 13.00
C PHE A 9 12.26 -29.94 13.09
N ASN A 10 11.11 -30.54 12.81
CA ASN A 10 11.01 -31.99 12.62
C ASN A 10 10.20 -32.35 11.38
N SER A 11 10.61 -31.81 10.24
CA SER A 11 10.08 -32.25 8.95
C SER A 11 11.08 -31.90 7.85
N PHE A 12 12.01 -32.79 7.57
CA PHE A 12 12.52 -33.04 6.20
C PHE A 12 13.29 -34.36 6.19
N GLY A 13 12.53 -35.45 6.06
CA GLY A 13 13.06 -36.76 5.73
C GLY A 13 12.11 -37.41 4.74
N SER A 14 12.40 -37.28 3.44
CA SER A 14 11.99 -38.21 2.38
C SER A 14 12.60 -37.80 1.01
N SER A 15 13.66 -38.51 0.66
CA SER A 15 13.94 -39.11 -0.64
C SER A 15 13.55 -38.37 -1.93
N SER A 16 14.53 -37.78 -2.62
CA SER A 16 14.67 -37.95 -4.06
C SER A 16 16.13 -37.73 -4.49
N ALA A 17 16.62 -38.61 -5.35
CA ALA A 17 17.99 -38.66 -5.83
C ALA A 17 18.27 -37.52 -6.82
N ASN A 18 19.20 -36.63 -6.47
CA ASN A 18 20.09 -35.99 -7.45
C ASN A 18 21.27 -35.24 -6.76
N GLY A 19 22.49 -35.74 -6.96
CA GLY A 19 23.72 -34.96 -7.03
C GLY A 19 24.15 -34.12 -5.81
N SER A 20 24.69 -34.79 -4.79
CA SER A 20 25.46 -34.16 -3.71
C SER A 20 26.80 -33.59 -4.21
N PHE A 21 26.97 -32.27 -4.14
CA PHE A 21 28.30 -31.63 -4.24
C PHE A 21 28.59 -30.63 -3.10
N THR A 22 27.61 -30.35 -2.24
CA THR A 22 27.71 -29.25 -1.26
C THR A 22 27.89 -29.74 0.18
N SER A 23 27.46 -30.96 0.53
CA SER A 23 27.55 -31.47 1.91
C SER A 23 28.93 -32.01 2.31
N GLY A 24 29.80 -32.35 1.36
CA GLY A 24 31.15 -32.86 1.66
C GLY A 24 32.25 -31.79 1.84
N LEU A 25 31.95 -30.53 1.50
CA LEU A 25 32.94 -29.44 1.52
C LEU A 25 33.10 -28.82 2.92
N TYR A 26 32.03 -28.83 3.72
CA TYR A 26 32.02 -28.14 5.02
C TYR A 26 32.77 -28.92 6.11
N SER A 27 32.95 -30.24 5.94
CA SER A 27 33.66 -31.10 6.90
C SER A 27 35.17 -31.22 6.65
N SER A 28 35.72 -30.69 5.55
CA SER A 28 37.15 -30.84 5.21
C SER A 28 37.97 -29.55 5.34
N LEU A 29 37.39 -28.49 5.91
CA LEU A 29 38.06 -27.19 6.07
C LEU A 29 38.99 -27.12 7.30
N SER A 30 38.96 -28.12 8.19
CA SER A 30 39.76 -28.15 9.42
C SER A 30 41.07 -28.93 9.32
N GLU A 31 41.38 -29.56 8.18
CA GLU A 31 42.55 -30.44 8.05
C GLU A 31 43.57 -29.96 7.01
N TYR A 32 44.82 -29.78 7.48
CA TYR A 32 46.01 -29.34 6.74
C TYR A 32 46.37 -30.23 5.53
N SER A 33 45.88 -31.47 5.49
CA SER A 33 46.04 -32.44 4.41
C SER A 33 45.43 -31.98 3.07
N THR A 34 44.42 -31.10 3.11
CA THR A 34 43.69 -30.61 1.93
C THR A 34 44.48 -29.58 1.10
N ILE A 35 45.42 -28.88 1.72
CA ILE A 35 46.32 -27.92 1.04
C ILE A 35 47.31 -28.67 0.15
N ARG A 36 47.91 -29.77 0.66
CA ARG A 36 48.85 -30.60 -0.11
C ARG A 36 48.16 -31.40 -1.22
N ALA A 37 46.89 -31.76 -1.05
CA ALA A 37 46.08 -32.48 -2.03
C ALA A 37 45.58 -31.61 -3.21
N GLY A 38 45.88 -30.31 -3.23
CA GLY A 38 45.54 -29.41 -4.34
C GLY A 38 44.05 -29.00 -4.39
N ALA A 39 43.31 -29.15 -3.29
CA ALA A 39 41.90 -28.77 -3.21
C ALA A 39 41.71 -27.25 -3.44
N TYR A 40 42.62 -26.42 -2.93
CA TYR A 40 42.60 -24.97 -3.16
C TYR A 40 42.80 -24.60 -4.65
N LYS A 41 43.75 -25.28 -5.33
CA LYS A 41 43.97 -25.10 -6.77
C LYS A 41 42.74 -25.51 -7.60
N LYS A 42 42.05 -26.59 -7.20
CA LYS A 42 40.80 -27.04 -7.84
C LYS A 42 39.66 -26.04 -7.62
N LEU A 43 39.55 -25.43 -6.44
CA LEU A 43 38.55 -24.41 -6.15
C LEU A 43 38.76 -23.15 -7.00
N LEU A 44 40.00 -22.63 -7.05
CA LEU A 44 40.37 -21.51 -7.92
C LEU A 44 40.15 -21.83 -9.39
N ASN A 45 40.56 -23.01 -9.85
CA ASN A 45 40.28 -23.45 -11.21
C ASN A 45 38.77 -23.56 -11.46
N SER A 46 37.95 -23.97 -10.50
CA SER A 46 36.49 -24.01 -10.70
C SER A 46 35.87 -22.61 -10.74
N TYR A 47 36.40 -21.68 -9.95
CA TYR A 47 35.95 -20.30 -9.92
C TYR A 47 36.27 -19.60 -11.24
N TYR A 48 37.51 -19.74 -11.72
CA TYR A 48 37.94 -19.17 -12.99
C TYR A 48 37.44 -19.95 -14.21
N ALA A 49 37.25 -21.27 -14.12
CA ALA A 49 36.59 -22.04 -15.17
C ALA A 49 35.10 -21.71 -15.27
N LYS A 50 34.44 -21.23 -14.20
CA LYS A 50 33.09 -20.66 -14.29
C LYS A 50 33.07 -19.27 -14.93
N THR A 51 34.14 -18.49 -14.79
CA THR A 51 34.25 -17.20 -15.50
C THR A 51 34.63 -17.39 -16.97
N ASP A 52 35.44 -18.39 -17.31
CA ASP A 52 35.86 -18.69 -18.70
C ASP A 52 34.94 -19.66 -19.45
N SER A 53 34.09 -20.43 -18.75
CA SER A 53 33.00 -21.21 -19.38
C SER A 53 31.75 -20.36 -19.67
N SER A 54 31.89 -19.02 -19.65
CA SER A 54 31.02 -18.11 -20.39
C SER A 54 31.25 -18.26 -21.90
N ASN A 55 31.13 -19.49 -22.40
CA ASN A 55 30.85 -19.68 -23.80
C ASN A 55 29.46 -19.10 -24.02
N LYS A 56 29.38 -18.09 -24.88
CA LYS A 56 28.15 -17.41 -25.27
C LYS A 56 27.24 -18.37 -26.02
N THR A 57 26.61 -19.30 -25.33
CA THR A 57 25.31 -19.78 -25.74
C THR A 57 24.36 -18.62 -25.56
N SER A 58 24.13 -17.90 -26.67
CA SER A 58 22.90 -17.19 -26.92
C SER A 58 21.74 -18.19 -26.79
N GLN A 59 21.43 -18.61 -25.57
CA GLN A 59 20.06 -18.92 -25.23
C GLN A 59 19.35 -17.62 -25.55
N SER A 60 18.53 -17.66 -26.60
CA SER A 60 17.60 -16.61 -26.93
C SER A 60 16.83 -16.34 -25.64
N GLY A 61 17.35 -15.41 -24.85
CA GLY A 61 16.69 -14.92 -23.68
C GLY A 61 15.40 -14.42 -24.28
N THR A 62 14.30 -15.09 -23.97
CA THR A 62 13.02 -14.41 -23.94
C THR A 62 13.33 -13.12 -23.21
N LYS A 63 13.41 -12.03 -23.97
CA LYS A 63 13.54 -10.70 -23.43
C LYS A 63 12.45 -10.70 -22.38
N TYR A 64 12.81 -10.75 -21.10
CA TYR A 64 11.86 -10.40 -20.07
C TYR A 64 11.63 -8.94 -20.38
N GLN A 65 10.61 -8.72 -21.21
CA GLN A 65 10.00 -7.44 -21.43
C GLN A 65 9.75 -6.99 -20.01
N VAL A 66 10.54 -6.02 -19.53
CA VAL A 66 10.11 -5.17 -18.43
C VAL A 66 8.83 -4.59 -19.00
N LYS A 67 7.72 -5.26 -18.71
CA LYS A 67 6.41 -4.85 -19.20
C LYS A 67 6.29 -3.40 -18.79
N ASN A 68 5.67 -2.61 -19.66
CA ASN A 68 5.14 -1.28 -19.39
C ASN A 68 4.17 -1.22 -18.17
N ASN A 69 4.19 -2.21 -17.27
CA ASN A 69 3.33 -2.41 -16.12
C ASN A 69 3.88 -1.72 -14.85
N SER A 70 5.20 -1.62 -14.66
CA SER A 70 5.75 -0.98 -13.44
C SER A 70 5.54 0.54 -13.44
N THR A 71 5.62 1.20 -14.60
CA THR A 71 5.33 2.64 -14.75
C THR A 71 3.85 2.93 -14.61
N VAL A 72 2.99 2.06 -15.16
CA VAL A 72 1.52 2.16 -15.01
C VAL A 72 1.10 1.94 -13.56
N GLU A 73 1.60 0.90 -12.90
CA GLU A 73 1.30 0.63 -11.49
C GLU A 73 1.79 1.78 -10.59
N LYS A 74 2.98 2.34 -10.84
CA LYS A 74 3.47 3.51 -10.11
C LYS A 74 2.60 4.75 -10.33
N LYS A 75 2.12 4.98 -11.56
CA LYS A 75 1.20 6.06 -11.89
C LYS A 75 -0.12 5.90 -11.13
N GLN A 76 -0.74 4.73 -11.21
CA GLN A 76 -1.98 4.41 -10.48
C GLN A 76 -1.82 4.58 -8.97
N LEU A 77 -0.69 4.15 -8.40
CA LEU A 77 -0.40 4.35 -6.98
C LEU A 77 -0.25 5.83 -6.61
N THR A 78 0.29 6.65 -7.52
CA THR A 78 0.37 8.10 -7.33
C THR A 78 -1.03 8.73 -7.39
N GLU A 79 -1.88 8.29 -8.32
CA GLU A 79 -3.26 8.76 -8.45
C GLU A 79 -4.10 8.40 -7.21
N VAL A 80 -3.95 7.18 -6.68
CA VAL A 80 -4.57 6.79 -5.39
C VAL A 80 -4.08 7.64 -4.24
N LYS A 81 -2.77 7.91 -4.17
CA LYS A 81 -2.19 8.76 -3.12
C LYS A 81 -2.79 10.17 -3.18
N ASP A 82 -2.85 10.77 -4.36
CA ASP A 82 -3.37 12.12 -4.54
C ASP A 82 -4.88 12.20 -4.26
N ALA A 83 -5.65 11.18 -4.67
CA ALA A 83 -7.06 11.05 -4.32
C ALA A 83 -7.25 10.93 -2.79
N ALA A 84 -6.38 10.16 -2.12
CA ALA A 84 -6.42 10.02 -0.67
C ALA A 84 -6.05 11.33 0.06
N ASP A 85 -5.07 12.09 -0.42
CA ASP A 85 -4.71 13.40 0.15
C ASP A 85 -5.82 14.44 -0.04
N ASN A 86 -6.51 14.39 -1.18
CA ASN A 86 -7.68 15.21 -1.45
C ASN A 86 -8.84 14.85 -0.51
N LEU A 87 -9.11 13.56 -0.30
CA LEU A 87 -10.12 13.11 0.65
C LEU A 87 -9.75 13.50 2.09
N TYR A 88 -8.50 13.32 2.49
CA TYR A 88 -7.97 13.75 3.79
C TYR A 88 -8.23 15.25 4.02
N SER A 89 -7.91 16.08 3.02
CA SER A 89 -8.09 17.53 3.09
C SER A 89 -9.57 17.96 3.12
N ALA A 90 -10.46 17.23 2.44
CA ALA A 90 -11.89 17.51 2.51
C ALA A 90 -12.50 17.06 3.85
N ALA A 91 -12.10 15.88 4.33
CA ALA A 91 -12.55 15.33 5.60
C ALA A 91 -12.07 16.19 6.79
N SER A 92 -10.82 16.67 6.77
CA SER A 92 -10.26 17.51 7.83
C SER A 92 -11.11 18.77 8.08
N LYS A 93 -11.52 19.46 7.00
CA LYS A 93 -12.40 20.64 7.05
C LYS A 93 -13.74 20.34 7.72
N LEU A 94 -14.35 19.21 7.41
CA LEU A 94 -15.63 18.80 8.00
C LEU A 94 -15.48 18.39 9.47
N THR A 95 -14.36 17.76 9.82
CA THR A 95 -14.11 17.23 11.17
C THR A 95 -13.64 18.28 12.16
N ASP A 96 -13.21 19.46 11.70
CA ASP A 96 -12.68 20.52 12.54
C ASP A 96 -13.75 20.99 13.56
N THR A 97 -13.41 20.87 14.84
CA THR A 97 -14.26 21.28 15.97
C THR A 97 -13.79 22.60 16.60
N SER A 98 -12.75 23.22 16.06
CA SER A 98 -12.20 24.46 16.59
C SER A 98 -13.20 25.60 16.43
N SER A 99 -13.35 26.42 17.47
CA SER A 99 -14.30 27.54 17.48
C SER A 99 -14.08 28.59 16.38
N SER A 100 -12.93 28.57 15.71
CA SER A 100 -12.58 29.49 14.61
C SER A 100 -12.77 28.89 13.21
N LYS A 101 -12.80 27.56 13.06
CA LYS A 101 -12.74 26.87 11.76
C LYS A 101 -13.88 25.88 11.52
N SER A 102 -14.61 25.52 12.56
CA SER A 102 -15.71 24.55 12.44
C SER A 102 -16.84 25.08 11.57
N LEU A 103 -17.14 24.38 10.48
CA LEU A 103 -18.27 24.69 9.59
C LEU A 103 -19.63 24.51 10.27
N PHE A 104 -19.67 23.77 11.38
CA PHE A 104 -20.90 23.47 12.13
C PHE A 104 -21.12 24.39 13.34
N LYS A 105 -20.31 25.44 13.48
CA LYS A 105 -20.51 26.45 14.53
C LYS A 105 -21.70 27.33 14.16
N ASN A 106 -22.71 27.39 15.03
CA ASN A 106 -23.93 28.19 14.83
C ASN A 106 -24.63 27.92 13.48
N ALA A 107 -24.53 26.70 12.96
CA ALA A 107 -25.16 26.34 11.71
C ALA A 107 -26.67 26.11 11.91
N ASP A 108 -27.49 26.94 11.28
CA ASP A 108 -28.96 26.81 11.32
C ASP A 108 -29.50 25.95 10.16
N SER A 109 -28.71 25.76 9.11
CA SER A 109 -29.05 24.90 7.97
C SER A 109 -27.81 24.23 7.36
N VAL A 110 -28.01 23.17 6.58
CA VAL A 110 -26.95 22.41 5.89
C VAL A 110 -26.51 23.10 4.59
N THR A 111 -27.07 24.27 4.26
CA THR A 111 -26.81 24.97 2.99
C THR A 111 -25.43 25.65 2.95
N GLY A 112 -25.08 26.23 1.80
CA GLY A 112 -23.84 27.01 1.63
C GLY A 112 -22.57 26.19 1.78
N GLU A 113 -21.72 26.56 2.73
CA GLU A 113 -20.40 25.96 2.93
C GLU A 113 -20.47 24.50 3.39
N ILE A 114 -21.43 24.13 4.23
CA ILE A 114 -21.59 22.75 4.73
C ILE A 114 -21.93 21.82 3.56
N ALA A 115 -22.99 22.12 2.80
CA ALA A 115 -23.36 21.33 1.62
C ALA A 115 -22.21 21.22 0.61
N SER A 116 -21.47 22.31 0.39
CA SER A 116 -20.33 22.32 -0.53
C SER A 116 -19.18 21.44 -0.03
N ALA A 117 -18.87 21.50 1.26
CA ALA A 117 -17.85 20.67 1.89
C ALA A 117 -18.24 19.18 1.89
N VAL A 118 -19.50 18.86 2.20
CA VAL A 118 -20.03 17.48 2.13
C VAL A 118 -19.95 16.94 0.70
N LYS A 119 -20.38 17.72 -0.30
CA LYS A 119 -20.26 17.32 -1.71
C LYS A 119 -18.81 17.11 -2.14
N LYS A 120 -17.89 17.99 -1.71
CA LYS A 120 -16.47 17.83 -2.02
C LYS A 120 -15.88 16.59 -1.36
N PHE A 121 -16.29 16.27 -0.13
CA PHE A 121 -15.94 15.03 0.54
C PHE A 121 -16.44 13.81 -0.25
N VAL A 122 -17.71 13.79 -0.66
CA VAL A 122 -18.29 12.69 -1.45
C VAL A 122 -17.59 12.53 -2.79
N SER A 123 -17.33 13.63 -3.51
CA SER A 123 -16.58 13.60 -4.77
C SER A 123 -15.18 13.02 -4.58
N ASN A 124 -14.41 13.50 -3.60
CA ASN A 124 -13.06 13.00 -3.35
C ASN A 124 -13.07 11.55 -2.83
N TYR A 125 -14.12 11.13 -2.10
CA TYR A 125 -14.31 9.75 -1.67
C TYR A 125 -14.50 8.83 -2.87
N ASN A 126 -15.36 9.21 -3.81
CA ASN A 126 -15.61 8.44 -5.02
C ASN A 126 -14.36 8.34 -5.88
N SER A 127 -13.64 9.45 -6.08
CA SER A 127 -12.36 9.42 -6.79
C SER A 127 -11.38 8.45 -6.14
N LEU A 128 -11.28 8.42 -4.81
CA LEU A 128 -10.40 7.44 -4.15
C LEU A 128 -10.84 5.98 -4.40
N VAL A 129 -12.15 5.72 -4.41
CA VAL A 129 -12.69 4.38 -4.69
C VAL A 129 -12.40 3.97 -6.14
N GLU A 130 -12.57 4.89 -7.09
CA GLU A 130 -12.32 4.70 -8.52
C GLU A 130 -10.83 4.45 -8.80
N GLU A 131 -9.94 5.34 -8.36
CA GLU A 131 -8.48 5.19 -8.56
C GLU A 131 -7.94 3.91 -7.91
N ALA A 132 -8.53 3.51 -6.79
CA ALA A 132 -8.16 2.27 -6.11
C ALA A 132 -8.63 1.01 -6.84
N ALA A 133 -9.69 1.09 -7.66
CA ALA A 133 -10.13 -0.02 -8.49
C ALA A 133 -9.16 -0.27 -9.66
N ASP A 134 -8.45 0.76 -10.11
CA ASP A 134 -7.50 0.66 -11.23
C ASP A 134 -6.15 0.04 -10.83
N THR A 135 -5.75 0.14 -9.56
CA THR A 135 -4.49 -0.45 -9.09
C THR A 135 -4.60 -1.94 -8.74
N SER A 136 -3.56 -2.71 -9.08
CA SER A 136 -3.44 -4.12 -8.68
C SER A 136 -2.83 -4.34 -7.28
N ASN A 137 -2.46 -3.25 -6.58
CA ASN A 137 -1.77 -3.35 -5.29
C ASN A 137 -2.72 -3.73 -4.14
N THR A 138 -2.70 -5.00 -3.73
CA THR A 138 -3.62 -5.55 -2.72
C THR A 138 -3.55 -4.89 -1.35
N LYS A 139 -2.41 -4.30 -0.96
CA LYS A 139 -2.28 -3.58 0.31
C LYS A 139 -3.07 -2.28 0.29
N VAL A 140 -3.06 -1.59 -0.84
CA VAL A 140 -3.80 -0.33 -1.05
C VAL A 140 -5.29 -0.63 -1.22
N THR A 141 -5.66 -1.55 -2.10
CA THR A 141 -7.07 -1.90 -2.34
C THR A 141 -7.73 -2.50 -1.10
N GLY A 142 -7.00 -3.27 -0.29
CA GLY A 142 -7.49 -3.78 0.99
C GLY A 142 -7.79 -2.67 2.01
N LYS A 143 -6.98 -1.60 2.06
CA LYS A 143 -7.23 -0.45 2.94
C LYS A 143 -8.44 0.37 2.48
N VAL A 144 -8.59 0.57 1.18
CA VAL A 144 -9.77 1.23 0.60
C VAL A 144 -11.03 0.41 0.85
N SER A 145 -10.97 -0.91 0.66
CA SER A 145 -12.07 -1.83 0.99
C SER A 145 -12.46 -1.77 2.47
N PHE A 146 -11.48 -1.68 3.36
CA PHE A 146 -11.75 -1.51 4.79
C PHE A 146 -12.46 -0.17 5.07
N MET A 147 -12.02 0.92 4.42
CA MET A 147 -12.65 2.23 4.54
C MET A 147 -14.11 2.19 4.05
N THR A 148 -14.38 1.62 2.88
CA THR A 148 -15.74 1.52 2.32
C THR A 148 -16.66 0.66 3.17
N ASN A 149 -16.15 -0.44 3.75
CA ASN A 149 -16.90 -1.24 4.72
C ASN A 149 -17.24 -0.47 5.99
N GLN A 150 -16.34 0.37 6.50
CA GLN A 150 -16.66 1.25 7.63
C GLN A 150 -17.72 2.29 7.24
N THR A 151 -17.65 2.88 6.05
CA THR A 151 -18.69 3.80 5.55
C THR A 151 -20.05 3.10 5.47
N ASN A 152 -20.08 1.83 5.06
CA ASN A 152 -21.32 1.04 5.00
C ASN A 152 -21.99 0.86 6.37
N ALA A 153 -21.24 0.87 7.48
CA ALA A 153 -21.81 0.85 8.82
C ALA A 153 -22.65 2.12 9.14
N TYR A 154 -22.44 3.21 8.40
CA TYR A 154 -23.19 4.46 8.52
C TYR A 154 -24.34 4.58 7.50
N LYS A 155 -24.62 3.55 6.69
CA LYS A 155 -25.61 3.58 5.60
C LYS A 155 -26.93 4.23 5.99
N SER A 156 -27.59 3.73 7.04
CA SER A 156 -28.89 4.27 7.47
C SER A 156 -28.83 5.72 7.97
N SER A 157 -27.68 6.18 8.47
CA SER A 157 -27.52 7.59 8.86
C SER A 157 -27.25 8.48 7.66
N LEU A 158 -26.47 7.99 6.68
CA LEU A 158 -26.21 8.68 5.42
C LEU A 158 -27.51 8.87 4.62
N GLU A 159 -28.33 7.83 4.51
CA GLU A 159 -29.60 7.88 3.77
C GLU A 159 -30.56 8.94 4.33
N LYS A 160 -30.59 9.09 5.67
CA LYS A 160 -31.40 10.12 6.35
C LYS A 160 -31.00 11.54 6.00
N VAL A 161 -29.73 11.78 5.66
CA VAL A 161 -29.22 13.09 5.26
C VAL A 161 -29.10 13.24 3.75
N GLY A 162 -29.68 12.33 2.96
CA GLY A 162 -29.69 12.42 1.50
C GLY A 162 -28.41 11.89 0.84
N ILE A 163 -27.63 11.03 1.50
CA ILE A 163 -26.44 10.41 0.92
C ILE A 163 -26.67 8.90 0.79
N THR A 164 -26.50 8.37 -0.42
CA THR A 164 -26.72 6.95 -0.71
C THR A 164 -25.39 6.27 -1.01
N ILE A 165 -25.22 5.03 -0.52
CA ILE A 165 -24.10 4.17 -0.90
C ILE A 165 -24.54 3.29 -2.07
N ASN A 166 -23.84 3.40 -3.19
CA ASN A 166 -24.08 2.63 -4.40
C ASN A 166 -23.47 1.22 -4.30
N ASP A 167 -23.82 0.34 -5.24
CA ASP A 167 -23.35 -1.04 -5.24
C ASP A 167 -21.82 -1.14 -5.40
N ASP A 168 -21.25 -0.25 -6.22
CA ASP A 168 -19.82 -0.04 -6.45
C ASP A 168 -19.07 0.63 -5.27
N LYS A 169 -19.78 0.86 -4.15
CA LYS A 169 -19.29 1.53 -2.94
C LYS A 169 -19.04 3.02 -3.07
N THR A 170 -19.38 3.65 -4.19
CA THR A 170 -19.38 5.11 -4.32
C THR A 170 -20.58 5.72 -3.57
N LEU A 171 -20.55 7.03 -3.39
CA LEU A 171 -21.56 7.81 -2.70
C LEU A 171 -22.28 8.73 -3.68
N THR A 172 -23.60 8.86 -3.55
CA THR A 172 -24.41 9.83 -4.30
C THR A 172 -25.13 10.76 -3.34
N VAL A 173 -25.15 12.05 -3.66
CA VAL A 173 -25.82 13.09 -2.88
C VAL A 173 -27.11 13.51 -3.56
N ASP A 174 -28.22 13.44 -2.83
CA ASP A 174 -29.47 14.12 -3.16
C ASP A 174 -29.40 15.54 -2.59
N ASP A 175 -29.11 16.53 -3.45
CA ASP A 175 -28.94 17.93 -3.06
C ASP A 175 -30.14 18.50 -2.28
N LYS A 176 -31.37 18.09 -2.65
CA LYS A 176 -32.60 18.60 -2.03
C LYS A 176 -32.77 18.02 -0.63
N LYS A 177 -32.53 16.71 -0.49
CA LYS A 177 -32.59 16.05 0.83
C LYS A 177 -31.46 16.51 1.73
N LEU A 178 -30.25 16.69 1.21
CA LEU A 178 -29.12 17.19 1.99
C LEU A 178 -29.39 18.61 2.50
N ALA A 179 -29.90 19.51 1.64
CA ALA A 179 -30.25 20.88 2.05
C ALA A 179 -31.37 20.93 3.10
N SER A 180 -32.29 19.97 3.07
CA SER A 180 -33.42 19.85 4.01
C SER A 180 -33.10 18.98 5.23
N ALA A 181 -31.88 18.43 5.33
CA ALA A 181 -31.50 17.52 6.40
C ALA A 181 -31.31 18.28 7.71
N ASP A 182 -31.55 17.58 8.82
CA ASP A 182 -31.26 18.10 10.16
C ASP A 182 -29.75 18.32 10.34
N VAL A 183 -29.38 19.53 10.75
CA VAL A 183 -27.99 19.93 10.99
C VAL A 183 -27.34 19.04 12.03
N ALA A 184 -28.06 18.64 13.08
CA ALA A 184 -27.48 17.76 14.11
C ALA A 184 -27.17 16.36 13.55
N GLY A 185 -28.03 15.82 12.67
CA GLY A 185 -27.77 14.60 11.91
C GLY A 185 -26.52 14.68 11.04
N VAL A 186 -26.38 15.75 10.25
CA VAL A 186 -25.19 15.98 9.40
C VAL A 186 -23.94 16.18 10.26
N LYS A 187 -24.04 16.98 11.32
CA LYS A 187 -22.94 17.22 12.27
C LYS A 187 -22.45 15.92 12.90
N LYS A 188 -23.35 15.01 13.31
CA LYS A 188 -22.98 13.71 13.88
C LYS A 188 -22.21 12.83 12.89
N LEU A 189 -22.54 12.91 11.60
CA LEU A 189 -21.86 12.15 10.55
C LEU A 189 -20.50 12.72 10.16
N PHE A 190 -20.37 14.05 10.17
CA PHE A 190 -19.24 14.73 9.55
C PHE A 190 -18.31 15.49 10.51
N ASN A 191 -18.75 15.78 11.74
CA ASN A 191 -18.00 16.63 12.67
C ASN A 191 -17.66 15.90 13.98
N GLY A 192 -16.46 16.15 14.51
CA GLY A 192 -15.98 15.54 15.75
C GLY A 192 -15.30 14.19 15.56
N SER A 193 -14.60 13.74 16.59
CA SER A 193 -13.70 12.57 16.57
C SER A 193 -14.41 11.21 16.44
N SER A 194 -15.69 11.14 16.77
CA SER A 194 -16.50 9.92 16.63
C SER A 194 -17.28 9.85 15.30
N SER A 195 -17.14 10.87 14.45
CA SER A 195 -17.87 10.98 13.19
C SER A 195 -17.33 10.04 12.11
N MET A 196 -18.17 9.74 11.12
CA MET A 196 -17.77 8.97 9.94
C MET A 196 -16.67 9.68 9.15
N ALA A 197 -16.77 11.00 9.00
CA ALA A 197 -15.75 11.79 8.31
C ALA A 197 -14.41 11.74 9.03
N TYR A 198 -14.38 11.71 10.37
CA TYR A 198 -13.13 11.57 11.12
C TYR A 198 -12.49 10.20 10.91
N GLN A 199 -13.29 9.14 10.91
CA GLN A 199 -12.77 7.82 10.57
C GLN A 199 -12.21 7.81 9.14
N THR A 200 -12.93 8.38 8.18
CA THR A 200 -12.49 8.51 6.79
C THR A 200 -11.21 9.34 6.68
N PHE A 201 -11.08 10.43 7.43
CA PHE A 201 -9.87 11.26 7.52
C PHE A 201 -8.64 10.42 7.92
N VAL A 202 -8.76 9.63 8.99
CA VAL A 202 -7.67 8.74 9.45
C VAL A 202 -7.36 7.66 8.40
N ARG A 203 -8.39 7.08 7.76
CA ARG A 203 -8.18 6.05 6.72
C ARG A 203 -7.53 6.63 5.47
N ALA A 204 -7.94 7.82 5.03
CA ALA A 204 -7.37 8.51 3.89
C ALA A 204 -5.87 8.75 4.07
N SER A 205 -5.44 9.25 5.23
CA SER A 205 -4.01 9.37 5.56
C SER A 205 -3.28 8.02 5.49
N ALA A 206 -3.86 6.96 6.08
CA ALA A 206 -3.26 5.64 6.07
C ALA A 206 -3.22 4.95 4.68
N ILE A 207 -4.11 5.36 3.76
CA ILE A 207 -4.13 4.92 2.36
C ILE A 207 -3.08 5.69 1.57
N SER A 208 -3.01 7.02 1.72
CA SER A 208 -2.00 7.88 1.10
C SER A 208 -0.58 7.36 1.39
N SER A 209 -0.25 7.16 2.68
CA SER A 209 1.06 6.60 3.04
C SER A 209 1.30 5.19 2.50
N ALA A 210 0.26 4.36 2.37
CA ALA A 210 0.42 3.01 1.83
C ALA A 210 0.69 3.04 0.32
N ALA A 211 0.00 3.92 -0.41
CA ALA A 211 0.16 4.11 -1.83
C ALA A 211 1.53 4.71 -2.16
N GLU A 212 2.00 5.68 -1.38
CA GLU A 212 3.35 6.24 -1.48
C GLU A 212 4.43 5.17 -1.27
N ASN A 213 4.33 4.40 -0.17
CA ASN A 213 5.29 3.32 0.12
C ASN A 213 5.29 2.24 -0.97
N ALA A 214 4.12 1.88 -1.50
CA ALA A 214 4.00 0.93 -2.59
C ALA A 214 4.63 1.47 -3.90
N GLY A 215 4.39 2.74 -4.23
CA GLY A 215 4.93 3.40 -5.42
C GLY A 215 6.46 3.53 -5.37
N ASN A 216 7.01 3.73 -4.17
CA ASN A 216 8.46 3.76 -3.93
C ASN A 216 9.07 2.35 -3.94
N ALA A 217 8.37 1.34 -3.39
CA ALA A 217 8.83 -0.05 -3.40
C ALA A 217 8.93 -0.65 -4.82
N SER A 218 8.05 -0.24 -5.74
CA SER A 218 8.12 -0.64 -7.16
C SER A 218 9.43 -0.21 -7.84
N GLY A 219 10.21 0.69 -7.25
CA GLY A 219 11.50 1.14 -7.77
C GLY A 219 12.71 0.49 -7.14
N LEU A 220 12.61 -0.23 -6.02
CA LEU A 220 13.75 -0.62 -5.17
C LEU A 220 14.50 -1.86 -5.61
N TYR A 221 13.92 -2.76 -6.42
CA TYR A 221 14.63 -3.95 -6.90
C TYR A 221 14.75 -3.90 -8.42
N GLY A 222 15.98 -3.80 -8.93
CA GLY A 222 16.26 -4.01 -10.35
C GLY A 222 16.06 -5.48 -10.73
N SER A 223 15.95 -5.77 -12.03
CA SER A 223 15.80 -7.14 -12.58
C SER A 223 16.89 -8.14 -12.11
N SER A 224 17.99 -7.65 -11.52
CA SER A 224 19.09 -8.44 -10.95
C SER A 224 18.98 -8.67 -9.44
N GLY A 225 17.89 -8.28 -8.78
CA GLY A 225 17.73 -8.39 -7.32
C GLY A 225 18.58 -7.41 -6.51
N MET A 226 19.26 -6.47 -7.18
CA MET A 226 20.02 -5.41 -6.51
C MET A 226 19.11 -4.25 -6.11
N TYR A 227 19.40 -3.66 -4.95
CA TYR A 227 18.76 -2.43 -4.51
C TYR A 227 19.04 -1.30 -5.51
N ASN A 228 17.99 -0.76 -6.11
CA ASN A 228 18.05 0.46 -6.87
C ASN A 228 17.98 1.63 -5.88
N ASN A 229 19.15 2.21 -5.59
CA ASN A 229 19.27 3.42 -4.78
C ASN A 229 18.73 4.62 -5.56
N TYR A 230 17.40 4.72 -5.70
CA TYR A 230 16.77 5.96 -6.12
C TYR A 230 16.48 6.81 -4.88
N TYR A 231 17.55 7.40 -4.32
CA TYR A 231 17.41 8.50 -3.38
C TYR A 231 16.91 9.73 -4.16
N ASN A 232 15.60 9.94 -4.19
CA ASN A 232 15.05 11.25 -4.49
C ASN A 232 14.93 12.01 -3.17
N SER A 233 16.02 12.69 -2.80
CA SER A 233 16.02 13.67 -1.72
C SER A 233 15.25 14.92 -2.17
N ALA A 234 13.91 14.86 -2.15
CA ALA A 234 13.05 16.02 -2.36
C ALA A 234 12.82 16.84 -1.06
N TYR A 235 13.64 16.62 -0.02
CA TYR A 235 13.75 17.55 1.10
C TYR A 235 14.70 18.69 0.74
N ASN A 236 14.24 19.60 -0.11
CA ASN A 236 14.76 20.96 -0.17
C ASN A 236 13.74 21.88 -0.85
N TRP A 237 12.80 22.34 -0.04
CA TRP A 237 12.19 23.65 -0.25
C TRP A 237 12.01 24.29 1.14
N TYR A 238 12.47 25.54 1.24
CA TYR A 238 12.71 26.38 2.43
C TYR A 238 14.15 26.38 2.99
N LEU A 239 15.06 27.01 2.24
CA LEU A 239 15.87 28.12 2.77
C LEU A 239 15.56 29.38 1.95
#